data_AF-A0A1F6HVA6-F1
#
_entry.id   AF-A0A1F6HVA6-F1
#
_cell.length_a   1.000
_cell.length_b   1.000
_cell.length_c   1.000
_cell.angle_alpha   90.00
_cell.angle_beta   90.00
_cell.angle_gamma   90.00
#
_symmetry.space_group_name_H-M   'P 1'
#
loop_
_entity.id
_entity.type
_entity.pdbx_description
1 polymer ?
#
loop_
_entity_poly.entity_id
_entity_poly.type
_entity_poly.pdbx_seq_one_letter_code
_entity_poly.pdbx_strand_id
1 'polypeptide(L)'
;MKGIKLLPFALGIILFFFIPQSSVFAQSKYVLPYPSVMPGSIFYKFNQVKEQILRYWYFGDFGQFHYNLRQSDKYLVEAKTLFDYKQYLLGNIALEKSDGYFEDIYPNFVNAKNNGKNTSEKEIMYKEAAKKHIEELKKVRNIVSSIFIWTPENESPTTLKLWESVDKSLKIRQKRL
;
A
#
# COMPACT_ATOMS: atom_id res chain seq x y z
N MET A 1 55.55 -35.86 14.85
CA MET A 1 54.21 -35.40 14.41
C MET A 1 54.01 -33.98 14.93
N LYS A 2 53.84 -33.00 14.03
CA LYS A 2 53.71 -31.57 14.40
C LYS A 2 52.29 -31.31 14.93
N GLY A 3 52.16 -30.85 16.18
CA GLY A 3 50.89 -30.47 16.78
C GLY A 3 50.23 -29.33 16.01
N ILE A 4 48.96 -29.51 15.66
CA ILE A 4 48.17 -28.56 14.89
C ILE A 4 47.99 -27.29 15.74
N LYS A 5 48.36 -26.13 15.18
CA LYS A 5 48.25 -24.80 15.80
C LYS A 5 46.77 -24.37 15.88
N LEU A 6 46.00 -24.99 16.78
CA LEU A 6 44.56 -24.69 16.99
C LEU A 6 44.33 -23.33 17.67
N LEU A 7 45.28 -22.87 18.49
CA LEU A 7 45.18 -21.61 19.24
C LEU A 7 45.06 -20.36 18.37
N PRO A 8 45.92 -20.11 17.34
CA PRO A 8 45.77 -18.93 16.49
C PRO A 8 44.50 -18.96 15.65
N PHE A 9 43.99 -20.15 15.30
CA PHE A 9 42.74 -20.31 14.55
C PHE A 9 41.53 -19.92 15.40
N ALA A 10 41.48 -20.40 16.66
CA ALA A 10 40.43 -20.01 17.60
C ALA A 10 40.44 -18.51 17.91
N LEU A 11 41.62 -17.91 18.05
CA LEU A 11 41.77 -16.46 18.26
C LEU A 11 41.29 -15.65 17.05
N GLY A 12 41.56 -16.12 15.83
CA GLY A 12 41.06 -15.49 14.61
C GLY A 12 39.53 -15.48 14.51
N ILE A 13 38.87 -16.57 14.93
CA ILE A 13 37.41 -16.64 14.97
C ILE A 13 36.84 -15.66 16.00
N ILE A 14 37.43 -15.60 17.20
CA ILE A 14 36.98 -14.67 18.25
C ILE A 14 37.11 -13.22 17.77
N LEU A 15 38.24 -12.85 17.15
CA LEU A 15 38.47 -11.52 16.59
C LEU A 15 37.48 -11.17 15.47
N PHE A 16 37.03 -12.16 14.68
CA PHE A 16 36.03 -11.95 13.63
C PHE A 16 34.65 -11.53 14.19
N PHE A 17 34.27 -12.03 15.38
CA PHE A 17 33.02 -11.63 16.05
C PHE A 17 33.07 -10.24 16.69
N PHE A 18 34.26 -9.67 16.90
CA PHE A 18 34.44 -8.31 17.43
C PHE A 18 34.55 -7.22 16.35
N ILE A 19 34.40 -7.58 15.07
CA ILE A 19 34.34 -6.58 14.00
C ILE A 19 33.03 -5.79 14.20
N PRO A 20 33.10 -4.47 14.44
CA PRO A 20 31.91 -3.66 14.60
C PRO A 20 31.10 -3.72 13.31
N GLN A 21 29.90 -4.31 13.39
CA GLN A 21 28.97 -4.32 12.28
C GLN A 21 28.47 -2.89 12.08
N SER A 22 28.92 -2.23 11.01
CA SER A 22 28.31 -0.99 10.56
C SER A 22 26.87 -1.29 10.16
N SER A 23 25.90 -0.78 10.91
CA SER A 23 24.48 -0.85 10.55
C SER A 23 24.24 0.08 9.36
N VAL A 24 24.40 -0.45 8.15
CA VAL A 24 23.95 0.25 6.95
C VAL A 24 22.42 0.16 6.94
N PHE A 25 21.76 1.22 7.37
CA PHE A 25 20.33 1.38 7.19
C PHE A 25 20.05 1.59 5.70
N ALA A 26 19.64 0.52 5.01
CA ALA A 26 19.18 0.61 3.65
C ALA A 26 17.87 1.39 3.60
N GLN A 27 17.92 2.66 3.19
CA GLN A 27 16.74 3.48 2.96
C GLN A 27 16.14 3.11 1.59
N SER A 28 15.33 2.06 1.55
CA SER A 28 14.61 1.69 0.33
C SER A 28 13.45 2.67 0.10
N LYS A 29 13.30 3.14 -1.14
CA LYS A 29 12.16 3.97 -1.55
C LYS A 29 10.87 3.15 -1.38
N TYR A 30 9.80 3.75 -0.87
CA TYR A 30 8.51 3.06 -0.74
C TYR A 30 8.03 2.50 -2.10
N VAL A 31 7.68 1.22 -2.13
CA VAL A 31 7.28 0.51 -3.35
C VAL A 31 5.86 -0.02 -3.20
N LEU A 32 5.02 0.24 -4.21
CA LEU A 32 3.69 -0.35 -4.29
C LEU A 32 3.77 -1.83 -4.70
N PRO A 33 2.81 -2.66 -4.26
CA PRO A 33 2.79 -4.07 -4.64
C PRO A 33 2.56 -4.25 -6.14
N TYR A 34 2.90 -5.44 -6.65
CA TYR A 34 2.47 -5.84 -7.98
C TYR A 34 0.93 -5.99 -8.04
N PRO A 35 0.33 -5.78 -9.22
CA PRO A 35 -1.10 -5.97 -9.40
C PRO A 35 -1.51 -7.39 -9.01
N SER A 36 -2.58 -7.49 -8.21
CA SER A 36 -3.16 -8.77 -7.79
C SER A 36 -4.17 -9.29 -8.82
N VAL A 37 -4.88 -10.37 -8.45
CA VAL A 37 -6.03 -10.88 -9.19
C VAL A 37 -7.03 -9.75 -9.47
N MET A 38 -7.40 -9.58 -10.74
CA MET A 38 -8.27 -8.49 -11.21
C MET A 38 -9.76 -8.84 -11.09
N PRO A 39 -10.65 -7.83 -11.07
CA PRO A 39 -12.09 -8.03 -11.19
C PRO A 39 -12.46 -8.86 -12.44
N GLY A 40 -13.50 -9.68 -12.33
CA GLY A 40 -14.01 -10.53 -13.42
C GLY A 40 -13.61 -12.01 -13.33
N SER A 41 -12.66 -12.37 -12.48
CA SER A 41 -12.32 -13.78 -12.20
C SER A 41 -13.06 -14.33 -10.98
N ILE A 42 -13.26 -15.65 -10.93
CA ILE A 42 -13.83 -16.34 -9.76
C ILE A 42 -12.94 -16.13 -8.52
N PHE A 43 -11.62 -16.20 -8.70
CA PHE A 43 -10.63 -15.99 -7.64
C PHE A 43 -10.70 -14.59 -7.00
N TYR A 44 -11.15 -13.58 -7.75
CA TYR A 44 -11.34 -12.23 -7.22
C TYR A 44 -12.40 -12.19 -6.12
N LYS A 45 -13.53 -12.87 -6.30
CA LYS A 45 -14.60 -12.94 -5.29
C LYS A 45 -14.12 -13.64 -4.02
N PHE A 46 -13.38 -14.74 -4.17
CA PHE A 46 -12.76 -15.42 -3.03
C PHE A 46 -11.77 -14.53 -2.27
N ASN A 47 -10.95 -13.75 -2.99
CA ASN A 47 -10.03 -12.80 -2.36
C ASN A 47 -10.78 -11.72 -1.57
N GLN A 48 -11.89 -11.19 -2.09
CA GLN A 48 -12.70 -10.21 -1.36
C GLN A 48 -13.29 -10.78 -0.07
N VAL A 49 -13.78 -12.03 -0.09
CA VAL A 49 -14.27 -12.69 1.14
C VAL A 49 -13.13 -12.88 2.14
N LYS A 50 -11.97 -13.36 1.67
CA LYS A 50 -10.77 -13.51 2.49
C LYS A 50 -10.35 -12.18 3.11
N GLU A 51 -10.43 -11.07 2.37
CA GLU A 51 -10.08 -9.74 2.87
C GLU A 51 -10.97 -9.30 4.03
N GLN A 52 -12.28 -9.57 3.96
CA GLN A 52 -13.20 -9.26 5.05
C GLN A 52 -12.87 -10.08 6.29
N ILE A 53 -12.59 -11.38 6.14
CA ILE A 53 -12.16 -12.24 7.26
C ILE A 53 -10.85 -11.71 7.87
N LEU A 54 -9.88 -11.38 7.02
CA LEU A 54 -8.59 -10.84 7.48
C LEU A 54 -8.77 -9.50 8.20
N ARG A 55 -9.71 -8.65 7.82
CA ARG A 55 -9.97 -7.38 8.53
C ARG A 55 -10.20 -7.60 10.03
N TYR A 56 -10.96 -8.63 10.39
CA TYR A 56 -11.23 -8.98 11.78
C TYR A 56 -10.02 -9.63 12.47
N TRP A 57 -9.17 -10.32 11.71
CA TRP A 57 -7.96 -10.94 12.24
C TRP A 57 -6.84 -9.94 12.55
N TYR A 58 -6.75 -8.82 11.81
CA TYR A 58 -5.77 -7.77 12.06
C TYR A 58 -6.22 -6.88 13.23
N PHE A 59 -6.16 -7.38 14.45
CA PHE A 59 -6.60 -6.64 15.64
C PHE A 59 -5.58 -5.59 16.11
N GLY A 60 -6.08 -4.58 16.83
CA GLY A 60 -5.29 -3.50 17.43
C GLY A 60 -4.82 -2.42 16.44
N ASP A 61 -4.37 -1.29 17.00
CA ASP A 61 -4.09 -0.07 16.21
C ASP A 61 -3.07 -0.30 15.07
N PHE A 62 -1.96 -1.00 15.35
CA PHE A 62 -0.94 -1.27 14.34
C PHE A 62 -1.34 -2.37 13.36
N GLY A 63 -2.11 -3.37 13.81
CA GLY A 63 -2.68 -4.38 12.91
C GLY A 63 -3.58 -3.73 11.89
N GLN A 64 -4.51 -2.90 12.35
CA GLN A 64 -5.42 -2.15 11.49
C GLN A 64 -4.68 -1.13 10.60
N PHE A 65 -3.65 -0.46 11.12
CA PHE A 65 -2.78 0.41 10.32
C PHE A 65 -2.19 -0.33 9.11
N HIS A 66 -1.53 -1.47 9.34
CA HIS A 66 -0.89 -2.25 8.28
C HIS A 66 -1.90 -2.87 7.32
N TYR A 67 -3.03 -3.36 7.83
CA TYR A 67 -4.10 -3.89 7.02
C TYR A 67 -4.65 -2.83 6.06
N ASN A 68 -5.04 -1.67 6.60
CA ASN A 68 -5.61 -0.58 5.81
C ASN A 68 -4.60 -0.02 4.80
N LEU A 69 -3.34 0.16 5.19
CA LEU A 69 -2.28 0.58 4.26
C LEU A 69 -2.11 -0.43 3.10
N ARG A 70 -2.02 -1.73 3.42
CA ARG A 70 -1.89 -2.78 2.41
C ARG A 70 -3.08 -2.84 1.46
N GLN A 71 -4.31 -2.72 1.97
CA GLN A 71 -5.49 -2.74 1.12
C GLN A 71 -5.55 -1.48 0.25
N SER A 72 -5.22 -0.32 0.80
CA SER A 72 -5.16 0.93 0.05
C SER A 72 -4.17 0.85 -1.11
N ASP A 73 -2.95 0.36 -0.86
CA ASP A 73 -1.92 0.15 -1.88
C ASP A 73 -2.39 -0.81 -2.97
N LYS A 74 -2.95 -1.97 -2.58
CA LYS A 74 -3.43 -2.99 -3.52
C LYS A 74 -4.50 -2.42 -4.44
N TYR A 75 -5.51 -1.75 -3.87
CA TYR A 75 -6.61 -1.20 -4.64
C TYR A 75 -6.20 0.02 -5.49
N LEU A 76 -5.18 0.78 -5.07
CA LEU A 76 -4.63 1.84 -5.93
C LEU A 76 -3.95 1.26 -7.17
N VAL A 77 -3.16 0.20 -7.00
CA VAL A 77 -2.51 -0.49 -8.12
C VAL A 77 -3.55 -1.11 -9.06
N GLU A 78 -4.58 -1.75 -8.50
CA GLU A 78 -5.72 -2.26 -9.26
C GLU A 78 -6.41 -1.13 -10.05
N ALA A 79 -6.73 -0.01 -9.41
CA ALA A 79 -7.34 1.15 -10.06
C ALA A 79 -6.49 1.67 -11.22
N LYS A 80 -5.19 1.88 -10.98
CA LYS A 80 -4.23 2.31 -12.01
C LYS A 80 -4.25 1.36 -13.20
N THR A 81 -4.09 0.06 -12.98
CA THR A 81 -4.05 -0.93 -14.06
C THR A 81 -5.37 -0.96 -14.84
N LEU A 82 -6.51 -0.84 -14.16
CA LEU A 82 -7.83 -0.79 -14.81
C LEU A 82 -8.00 0.48 -15.65
N PHE A 83 -7.49 1.63 -15.18
CA PHE A 83 -7.48 2.86 -15.97
C PHE A 83 -6.56 2.76 -17.19
N ASP A 84 -5.38 2.14 -17.05
CA ASP A 84 -4.47 1.86 -18.18
C ASP A 84 -5.17 1.00 -19.26
N TYR A 85 -6.00 0.04 -18.84
CA TYR A 85 -6.82 -0.80 -19.73
C TYR A 85 -8.17 -0.20 -20.13
N LYS A 86 -8.42 1.08 -19.83
CA LYS A 86 -9.68 1.79 -20.13
C LYS A 86 -10.94 1.17 -19.51
N GLN A 87 -10.78 0.34 -18.48
CA GLN A 87 -11.88 -0.23 -17.70
C GLN A 87 -12.32 0.79 -16.64
N TYR A 88 -12.79 1.96 -17.07
CA TYR A 88 -12.97 3.15 -16.22
C TYR A 88 -13.95 2.94 -15.05
N LEU A 89 -15.04 2.18 -15.26
CA LEU A 89 -16.00 1.89 -14.19
C LEU A 89 -15.35 1.09 -13.06
N LEU A 90 -14.67 -0.01 -13.40
CA LEU A 90 -13.98 -0.86 -12.43
C LEU A 90 -12.81 -0.12 -11.78
N GLY A 91 -12.06 0.67 -12.56
CA GLY A 91 -10.99 1.51 -12.05
C GLY A 91 -11.48 2.54 -11.03
N ASN A 92 -12.63 3.18 -11.29
CA ASN A 92 -13.24 4.11 -10.34
C ASN A 92 -13.68 3.41 -9.04
N ILE A 93 -14.29 2.23 -9.14
CA ILE A 93 -14.69 1.43 -7.96
C ILE A 93 -13.45 1.02 -7.14
N ALA A 94 -12.37 0.58 -7.80
CA ALA A 94 -11.12 0.23 -7.11
C ALA A 94 -10.48 1.47 -6.45
N LEU A 95 -10.52 2.63 -7.11
CA LEU A 95 -10.02 3.88 -6.56
C LEU A 95 -10.78 4.29 -5.29
N GLU A 96 -12.11 4.21 -5.30
CA GLU A 96 -12.94 4.49 -4.13
C GLU A 96 -12.64 3.55 -2.95
N LYS A 97 -12.40 2.26 -3.22
CA LYS A 97 -11.95 1.33 -2.17
C LYS A 97 -10.59 1.73 -1.61
N SER A 98 -9.63 2.06 -2.49
CA SER A 98 -8.32 2.53 -2.07
C SER A 98 -8.42 3.74 -1.15
N ASP A 99 -9.29 4.70 -1.50
CA ASP A 99 -9.60 5.90 -0.72
C ASP A 99 -10.13 5.57 0.66
N GLY A 100 -11.15 4.72 0.75
CA GLY A 100 -11.75 4.33 2.03
C GLY A 100 -10.71 3.70 2.97
N TYR A 101 -9.92 2.74 2.48
CA TYR A 101 -8.85 2.15 3.28
C TYR A 101 -7.77 3.17 3.68
N PHE A 102 -7.43 4.14 2.81
CA PHE A 102 -6.42 5.14 3.15
C PHE A 102 -6.88 6.10 4.25
N GLU A 103 -8.16 6.47 4.23
CA GLU A 103 -8.77 7.33 5.26
C GLU A 103 -8.82 6.62 6.62
N ASP A 104 -9.12 5.31 6.63
CA ASP A 104 -9.17 4.47 7.83
C ASP A 104 -7.80 4.29 8.52
N ILE A 105 -6.68 4.62 7.87
CA ILE A 105 -5.34 4.53 8.49
C ILE A 105 -5.19 5.56 9.62
N TYR A 106 -5.66 6.79 9.42
CA TYR A 106 -5.39 7.90 10.34
C TYR A 106 -6.05 7.74 11.72
N PRO A 107 -7.32 7.30 11.85
CA PRO A 107 -7.91 7.02 13.16
C PRO A 107 -7.11 6.01 13.97
N ASN A 108 -6.62 4.93 13.32
CA ASN A 108 -5.79 3.92 13.99
C ASN A 108 -4.45 4.50 14.46
N PHE A 109 -3.85 5.39 13.68
CA PHE A 109 -2.64 6.10 14.07
C PHE A 109 -2.85 6.99 15.30
N VAL A 110 -3.95 7.75 15.33
CA VAL A 110 -4.32 8.61 16.47
C VAL A 110 -4.56 7.77 17.72
N ASN A 111 -5.30 6.66 17.60
CA ASN A 111 -5.54 5.74 18.71
C ASN A 111 -4.24 5.15 19.25
N ALA A 112 -3.32 4.70 18.37
CA ALA A 112 -2.02 4.21 18.79
C ALA A 112 -1.24 5.26 19.60
N LYS A 113 -1.24 6.51 19.14
CA LYS A 113 -0.57 7.63 19.81
C LYS A 113 -1.19 7.92 21.18
N ASN A 114 -2.53 7.94 21.26
CA ASN A 114 -3.27 8.14 22.51
C ASN A 114 -3.03 6.99 23.50
N ASN A 115 -2.82 5.77 23.01
CA ASN A 115 -2.44 4.60 23.79
C ASN A 115 -0.96 4.56 24.19
N GLY A 116 -0.21 5.66 23.99
CA GLY A 116 1.20 5.78 24.38
C GLY A 116 2.17 4.94 23.53
N LYS A 117 1.74 4.43 22.36
CA LYS A 117 2.61 3.64 21.48
C LYS A 117 3.56 4.55 20.70
N ASN A 118 4.77 4.07 20.43
CA ASN A 118 5.71 4.75 19.54
C ASN A 118 5.22 4.63 18.08
N THR A 119 4.83 5.77 17.49
CA THR A 119 4.22 5.84 16.17
C THR A 119 5.16 6.40 15.09
N SER A 120 6.40 6.79 15.44
CA SER A 120 7.30 7.52 14.55
C SER A 120 7.57 6.80 13.22
N GLU A 121 7.87 5.49 13.27
CA GLU A 121 8.11 4.69 12.07
C GLU A 121 6.87 4.59 11.17
N LYS A 122 5.68 4.50 11.79
CA LYS A 122 4.40 4.34 11.09
C LYS A 122 3.99 5.66 10.46
N GLU A 123 4.31 6.78 11.09
CA GLU A 123 4.12 8.11 10.53
C GLU A 123 4.97 8.31 9.27
N ILE A 124 6.25 7.94 9.36
CA ILE A 124 7.17 7.99 8.20
C ILE A 124 6.63 7.12 7.07
N MET A 125 6.25 5.87 7.37
CA MET A 125 5.68 4.96 6.38
C MET A 125 4.41 5.52 5.74
N TYR A 126 3.51 6.12 6.53
CA TYR A 126 2.26 6.68 6.01
C TYR A 126 2.50 7.89 5.10
N LYS A 127 3.44 8.78 5.46
CA LYS A 127 3.85 9.91 4.62
C LYS A 127 4.49 9.45 3.31
N GLU A 128 5.38 8.47 3.36
CA GLU A 128 6.02 7.93 2.16
C GLU A 128 5.02 7.22 1.24
N ALA A 129 4.06 6.48 1.81
CA ALA A 129 2.95 5.91 1.05
C ALA A 129 2.09 7.01 0.40
N ALA A 130 1.74 8.07 1.13
CA ALA A 130 0.98 9.20 0.60
C ALA A 130 1.69 9.86 -0.60
N LYS A 131 3.01 10.10 -0.48
CA LYS A 131 3.84 10.64 -1.58
C LYS A 131 3.79 9.72 -2.80
N LYS A 132 3.96 8.41 -2.59
CA LYS A 132 3.96 7.45 -3.70
C LYS A 132 2.58 7.31 -4.35
N HIS A 133 1.51 7.35 -3.57
CA HIS A 133 0.14 7.36 -4.08
C HIS A 133 -0.13 8.59 -4.94
N ILE A 134 0.26 9.78 -4.47
CA ILE A 134 0.14 11.03 -5.23
C ILE A 134 0.90 10.94 -6.55
N GLU A 135 2.11 10.35 -6.55
CA GLU A 135 2.89 10.14 -7.76
C GLU A 135 2.10 9.31 -8.79
N GLU A 136 1.52 8.18 -8.39
CA GLU A 136 0.75 7.33 -9.30
C GLU A 136 -0.60 7.95 -9.70
N LEU A 137 -1.30 8.62 -8.78
CA LEU A 137 -2.55 9.30 -9.07
C LEU A 137 -2.38 10.43 -10.07
N LYS A 138 -1.26 11.16 -10.04
CA LYS A 138 -0.92 12.15 -11.08
C LYS A 138 -0.75 11.51 -12.45
N LYS A 139 -0.18 10.31 -12.53
CA LYS A 139 -0.06 9.56 -13.80
C LYS A 139 -1.45 9.17 -14.30
N VAL A 140 -2.29 8.61 -13.43
CA VAL A 140 -3.68 8.27 -13.74
C VAL A 140 -4.45 9.50 -14.23
N ARG A 141 -4.29 10.65 -13.55
CA ARG A 141 -4.96 11.91 -13.89
C ARG A 141 -4.67 12.38 -15.32
N ASN A 142 -3.49 12.08 -15.84
CA ASN A 142 -3.04 12.47 -17.17
C ASN A 142 -3.58 11.57 -18.29
N ILE A 143 -4.01 10.34 -17.97
CA ILE A 143 -4.48 9.37 -18.98
C ILE A 143 -6.02 9.30 -19.07
N VAL A 144 -6.74 9.69 -18.01
CA VAL A 144 -8.21 9.65 -17.99
C VAL A 144 -8.82 10.92 -18.55
N SER A 145 -10.00 10.81 -19.18
CA SER A 145 -10.82 11.96 -19.59
C SER A 145 -11.54 12.60 -18.38
N SER A 146 -12.05 13.81 -18.54
CA SER A 146 -12.84 14.48 -17.49
C SER A 146 -14.14 13.75 -17.19
N ILE A 147 -14.84 13.36 -18.25
CA ILE A 147 -16.10 12.66 -18.22
C ILE A 147 -15.95 11.41 -19.10
N PHE A 148 -16.54 10.31 -18.64
CA PHE A 148 -16.72 9.09 -19.41
C PHE A 148 -18.16 8.61 -19.24
N ILE A 149 -18.85 8.32 -20.35
CA ILE A 149 -20.19 7.76 -20.31
C ILE A 149 -20.05 6.26 -20.55
N TRP A 150 -20.31 5.48 -19.49
CA TRP A 150 -20.35 4.03 -19.58
C TRP A 150 -21.75 3.58 -19.95
N THR A 151 -21.90 2.88 -21.06
CA THR A 151 -23.19 2.38 -21.56
C THR A 151 -23.19 0.85 -21.56
N PRO A 152 -23.88 0.20 -20.61
CA PRO A 152 -24.08 -1.26 -20.65
C PRO A 152 -25.13 -1.66 -21.69
N GLU A 153 -25.16 -2.94 -22.05
CA GLU A 153 -26.09 -3.47 -23.05
C GLU A 153 -27.57 -3.36 -22.63
N ASN A 154 -27.87 -3.51 -21.33
CA ASN A 154 -29.24 -3.65 -20.81
C ASN A 154 -29.59 -2.68 -19.67
N GLU A 155 -28.77 -1.65 -19.40
CA GLU A 155 -29.03 -0.70 -18.31
C GLU A 155 -28.81 0.75 -18.76
N SER A 156 -29.25 1.70 -17.94
CA SER A 156 -29.06 3.13 -18.23
C SER A 156 -27.57 3.51 -18.20
N PRO A 157 -27.12 4.40 -19.10
CA PRO A 157 -25.74 4.89 -19.09
C PRO A 157 -25.36 5.53 -17.75
N THR A 158 -24.16 5.21 -17.26
CA THR A 158 -23.57 5.83 -16.07
C THR A 158 -22.54 6.87 -16.48
N THR A 159 -22.69 8.10 -15.99
CA THR A 159 -21.69 9.16 -16.21
C THR A 159 -20.63 9.12 -15.10
N LEU A 160 -19.38 8.87 -15.47
CA LEU A 160 -18.23 8.87 -14.58
C LEU A 160 -17.47 10.19 -14.70
N LYS A 161 -17.33 10.91 -13.59
CA LYS A 161 -16.52 12.14 -13.50
C LYS A 161 -15.10 11.81 -13.05
N LEU A 162 -14.33 11.17 -13.93
CA LEU A 162 -13.04 10.55 -13.56
C LEU A 162 -12.02 11.56 -13.03
N TRP A 163 -11.98 12.78 -13.58
CA TRP A 163 -11.12 13.84 -13.04
C TRP A 163 -11.48 14.21 -11.61
N GLU A 164 -12.78 14.34 -11.32
CA GLU A 164 -13.26 14.67 -9.98
C GLU A 164 -12.91 13.55 -8.98
N SER A 165 -13.08 12.28 -9.39
CA SER A 165 -12.69 11.12 -8.58
C SER A 165 -11.19 11.10 -8.27
N VAL A 166 -10.33 11.32 -9.28
CA VAL A 166 -8.87 11.32 -9.09
C VAL A 166 -8.43 12.54 -8.27
N ASP A 167 -9.02 13.71 -8.50
CA ASP A 167 -8.72 14.94 -7.75
C ASP A 167 -9.16 14.82 -6.28
N LYS A 168 -10.28 14.15 -6.01
CA LYS A 168 -10.70 13.78 -4.65
C LYS A 168 -9.67 12.84 -3.99
N SER A 169 -9.25 11.78 -4.68
CA SER A 169 -8.26 10.84 -4.16
C SER A 169 -6.92 11.53 -3.85
N LEU A 170 -6.47 12.43 -4.73
CA LEU A 170 -5.29 13.27 -4.51
C LEU A 170 -5.42 14.11 -3.23
N LYS A 171 -6.55 14.79 -3.04
CA LYS A 171 -6.81 15.58 -1.82
C LYS A 171 -6.77 14.74 -0.56
N ILE A 172 -7.29 13.50 -0.60
CA ILE A 172 -7.24 12.57 0.54
C ILE A 172 -5.79 12.30 0.96
N ARG A 173 -4.88 12.06 0.00
CA ARG A 173 -3.46 11.78 0.29
C ARG A 173 -2.70 13.02 0.71
N GLN A 174 -2.99 14.16 0.09
CA GLN A 174 -2.33 15.44 0.40
C GLN A 174 -2.54 15.89 1.85
N LYS A 175 -3.68 15.55 2.46
CA LYS A 175 -3.94 15.80 3.90
C LYS A 175 -2.94 15.10 4.84
N ARG A 176 -2.11 14.18 4.31
CA ARG A 176 -1.20 13.32 5.08
C ARG A 176 0.28 13.59 4.80
N LEU A 177 0.59 14.61 4.01
CA LEU A 177 1.95 15.14 3.86
C LEU A 177 2.21 16.18 4.95
#